data_AF-A0A536Z5M0-F1
#
_entry.id   AF-A0A536Z5M0-F1
#
_cell.length_a   1.000
_cell.length_b   1.000
_cell.length_c   1.000
_cell.angle_alpha   90.00
_cell.angle_beta   90.00
_cell.angle_gamma   90.00
#
_symmetry.space_group_name_H-M   'P 1'
#
loop_
_entity.id
_entity.type
_entity.pdbx_description
1 polymer ?
#
loop_
_entity_poly.entity_id
_entity_poly.type
_entity_poly.pdbx_seq_one_letter_code
_entity_poly.pdbx_strand_id
1 'polypeptide(L)'
;DPDLSLHHLGAGFAISNGPCWSPDGSTFYFSDSFSGEIWAYDYDLETGAIANRRTFTKAGITPGIATDGSTVDAEGFLWNAQVFQGKLCRYAPDGSLDRVIEMPVKKVTSVNFGGPDLDILYVTSMTKPPLPHLPGDGALRGSLFAIRGLGVKGV
;
A
#
# COMPACT_ATOMS: atom_id res chain seq x y z
N ASP A 1 14.72 -6.30 15.17
CA ASP A 1 14.36 -5.82 16.52
C ASP A 1 15.36 -4.77 17.01
N PRO A 2 15.12 -4.08 18.14
CA PRO A 2 16.06 -3.06 18.67
C PRO A 2 17.47 -3.59 18.93
N ASP A 3 17.61 -4.91 19.06
CA ASP A 3 18.88 -5.63 19.21
C ASP A 3 19.52 -6.07 17.86
N LEU A 4 18.97 -5.62 16.74
CA LEU A 4 19.38 -5.95 15.37
C LEU A 4 19.15 -7.41 14.96
N SER A 5 18.42 -8.20 15.75
CA SER A 5 17.98 -9.52 15.32
C SER A 5 16.89 -9.44 14.24
N LEU A 6 16.71 -10.55 13.51
CA LEU A 6 15.69 -10.69 12.46
C LEU A 6 14.69 -11.76 12.89
N HIS A 7 13.41 -11.41 12.90
CA HIS A 7 12.31 -12.36 13.05
C HIS A 7 11.64 -12.64 11.70
N HIS A 8 11.51 -13.92 11.38
CA HIS A 8 10.83 -14.35 10.17
C HIS A 8 9.32 -14.42 10.40
N LEU A 9 8.58 -13.46 9.83
CA LEU A 9 7.13 -13.34 10.02
C LEU A 9 6.30 -14.25 9.08
N GLY A 10 6.83 -14.61 7.91
CA GLY A 10 6.12 -15.48 6.97
C GLY A 10 6.89 -15.74 5.69
N ALA A 11 6.51 -16.82 4.98
CA ALA A 11 7.10 -17.27 3.73
C ALA A 11 6.03 -17.66 2.70
N GLY A 12 6.47 -17.95 1.47
CA GLY A 12 5.59 -18.39 0.38
C GLY A 12 4.93 -17.25 -0.39
N PHE A 13 5.43 -16.02 -0.24
CA PHE A 13 4.99 -14.86 -1.00
C PHE A 13 5.79 -14.73 -2.30
N ALA A 14 5.13 -14.33 -3.38
CA ALA A 14 5.79 -14.08 -4.66
C ALA A 14 6.55 -12.74 -4.64
N ILE A 15 5.86 -11.67 -4.23
CA ILE A 15 6.42 -10.31 -4.13
C ILE A 15 5.81 -9.61 -2.91
N SER A 16 6.54 -9.65 -1.80
CA SER A 16 6.18 -8.98 -0.54
C SER A 16 6.05 -7.47 -0.70
N ASN A 17 4.91 -6.92 -0.27
CA ASN A 17 4.60 -5.52 -0.46
C ASN A 17 3.65 -4.95 0.61
N GLY A 18 3.46 -3.63 0.50
CA GLY A 18 2.49 -2.88 1.27
C GLY A 18 2.77 -2.55 2.73
N PRO A 19 3.80 -3.07 3.45
CA PRO A 19 3.69 -3.20 4.90
C PRO A 19 3.43 -1.85 5.58
N CYS A 20 2.35 -1.80 6.34
CA CYS A 20 2.02 -0.67 7.19
C CYS A 20 1.23 -1.17 8.40
N TRP A 21 1.04 -0.31 9.39
CA TRP A 21 0.33 -0.62 10.62
C TRP A 21 -0.86 0.32 10.78
N SER A 22 -1.88 -0.12 11.52
CA SER A 22 -2.93 0.78 12.01
C SER A 22 -2.32 1.89 12.87
N PRO A 23 -3.00 3.04 13.06
CA PRO A 23 -2.44 4.16 13.84
C PRO A 23 -2.08 3.81 15.29
N ASP A 24 -2.79 2.85 15.89
CA ASP A 24 -2.50 2.32 17.23
C ASP A 24 -1.43 1.21 17.23
N GLY A 25 -0.95 0.80 16.07
CA GLY A 25 0.06 -0.24 15.87
C GLY A 25 -0.43 -1.68 16.06
N SER A 26 -1.70 -1.90 16.43
CA SER A 26 -2.22 -3.23 16.79
C SER A 26 -2.55 -4.14 15.61
N THR A 27 -2.67 -3.57 14.40
CA THR A 27 -2.93 -4.31 13.17
C THR A 27 -1.80 -4.11 12.18
N PHE A 28 -1.23 -5.20 11.68
CA PHE A 28 -0.25 -5.21 10.59
C PHE A 28 -0.94 -5.53 9.27
N TYR A 29 -0.77 -4.66 8.27
CA TYR A 29 -1.28 -4.86 6.92
C TYR A 29 -0.16 -5.29 5.98
N PHE A 30 -0.45 -6.28 5.13
CA PHE A 30 0.54 -6.83 4.20
C PHE A 30 -0.13 -7.30 2.92
N SER A 31 0.57 -7.20 1.80
CA SER A 31 0.13 -7.78 0.54
C SER A 31 1.24 -8.55 -0.17
N ASP A 32 0.86 -9.65 -0.80
CA ASP A 32 1.66 -10.27 -1.85
C ASP A 32 1.12 -9.73 -3.18
N SER A 33 1.97 -9.09 -3.98
CA SER A 33 1.53 -8.14 -5.02
C SER A 33 0.46 -8.69 -5.95
N PHE A 34 0.50 -9.98 -6.30
CA PHE A 34 -0.42 -10.63 -7.22
C PHE A 34 -1.44 -11.56 -6.56
N SER A 35 -1.57 -11.56 -5.23
CA SER A 35 -2.56 -12.38 -4.52
C SER A 35 -4.01 -11.94 -4.77
N GLY A 36 -4.21 -10.68 -5.17
CA GLY A 36 -5.53 -10.05 -5.28
C GLY A 36 -6.13 -9.63 -3.93
N GLU A 37 -5.37 -9.75 -2.84
CA GLU A 37 -5.81 -9.45 -1.49
C GLU A 37 -4.77 -8.62 -0.73
N ILE A 38 -5.27 -7.74 0.14
CA ILE A 38 -4.50 -7.19 1.25
C ILE A 38 -4.95 -7.94 2.50
N TRP A 39 -4.00 -8.44 3.28
CA TRP A 39 -4.26 -9.13 4.54
C TRP A 39 -4.02 -8.20 5.73
N ALA A 40 -4.75 -8.46 6.81
CA ALA A 40 -4.50 -7.91 8.13
C ALA A 40 -4.10 -9.04 9.08
N TYR A 41 -3.23 -8.71 10.02
CA TYR A 41 -2.78 -9.55 11.12
C TYR A 41 -2.93 -8.78 12.42
N ASP A 42 -3.18 -9.47 13.51
CA ASP A 42 -2.97 -8.89 14.83
C ASP A 42 -1.46 -8.77 15.05
N TYR A 43 -0.99 -7.61 15.51
CA TYR A 43 0.41 -7.31 15.76
C TYR A 43 0.64 -7.04 17.25
N ASP A 44 1.52 -7.82 17.85
CA ASP A 44 1.96 -7.62 19.22
C ASP A 44 3.09 -6.58 19.26
N LEU A 45 2.82 -5.42 19.86
CA LEU A 45 3.78 -4.32 19.97
C LEU A 45 4.96 -4.62 20.90
N GLU A 46 4.82 -5.55 21.84
CA GLU A 46 5.88 -5.93 22.77
C GLU A 46 6.83 -6.94 22.14
N THR A 47 6.29 -7.89 21.38
CA THR A 47 7.06 -9.04 20.85
C THR A 47 7.34 -8.97 19.36
N GLY A 48 6.64 -8.11 18.61
CA GLY A 48 6.67 -8.05 17.15
C GLY A 48 6.01 -9.25 16.46
N ALA A 49 5.34 -10.13 17.22
CA ALA A 49 4.67 -11.30 16.68
C ALA A 49 3.41 -10.93 15.89
N ILE A 50 3.11 -11.73 14.85
CA ILE A 50 1.86 -11.63 14.08
C ILE A 50 0.99 -12.86 14.28
N ALA A 51 -0.33 -12.65 14.34
CA ALA A 51 -1.32 -13.72 14.46
C ALA A 51 -2.59 -13.41 13.66
N ASN A 52 -3.49 -14.40 13.59
CA ASN A 52 -4.87 -14.22 13.10
C ASN A 52 -4.99 -13.54 11.72
N ARG A 53 -4.22 -14.03 10.74
CA ARG A 53 -4.30 -13.57 9.35
C ARG A 53 -5.75 -13.60 8.86
N ARG A 54 -6.22 -12.47 8.35
CA ARG A 54 -7.54 -12.32 7.72
C ARG A 54 -7.43 -11.50 6.44
N THR A 55 -8.30 -11.76 5.47
CA THR A 55 -8.47 -10.86 4.33
C THR A 55 -9.00 -9.53 4.83
N PHE A 56 -8.25 -8.46 4.65
CA PHE A 56 -8.69 -7.10 4.94
C PHE A 56 -9.55 -6.59 3.77
N THR A 57 -9.03 -6.69 2.55
CA THR A 57 -9.81 -6.35 1.35
C THR A 57 -9.38 -7.18 0.15
N LYS A 58 -10.33 -7.37 -0.78
CA LYS A 58 -10.07 -7.93 -2.10
C LYS A 58 -9.81 -6.79 -3.05
N ALA A 59 -8.55 -6.48 -3.29
CA ALA A 59 -8.11 -5.41 -4.16
C ALA A 59 -8.28 -5.83 -5.64
N GLY A 60 -9.54 -5.98 -6.09
CA GLY A 60 -9.95 -6.24 -7.47
C GLY A 60 -9.27 -7.44 -8.12
N ILE A 61 -9.96 -8.58 -8.22
CA ILE A 61 -9.45 -9.79 -8.91
C ILE A 61 -9.63 -9.65 -10.43
N THR A 62 -9.06 -8.59 -11.03
CA THR A 62 -8.96 -8.50 -12.50
C THR A 62 -7.55 -8.94 -12.90
N PRO A 63 -7.39 -9.77 -13.94
CA PRO A 63 -6.07 -10.15 -14.43
C PRO A 63 -5.19 -8.92 -14.68
N GLY A 64 -3.96 -8.93 -14.14
CA GLY A 64 -3.00 -7.84 -14.26
C GLY A 64 -3.08 -6.74 -13.19
N ILE A 65 -3.96 -6.88 -12.19
CA ILE A 65 -3.96 -6.02 -10.99
C ILE A 65 -2.87 -6.50 -10.04
N ALA A 66 -2.10 -5.55 -9.50
CA ALA A 66 -1.20 -5.81 -8.39
C ALA A 66 -1.27 -4.70 -7.34
N THR A 67 -1.12 -5.10 -6.08
CA THR A 67 -0.92 -4.18 -4.97
C THR A 67 0.58 -3.95 -4.78
N ASP A 68 0.98 -2.72 -4.49
CA ASP A 68 2.37 -2.35 -4.26
C ASP A 68 2.49 -1.72 -2.86
N GLY A 69 3.15 -0.56 -2.71
CA GLY A 69 3.25 0.14 -1.44
C GLY A 69 1.91 0.60 -0.86
N SER A 70 1.84 0.63 0.48
CA SER A 70 0.69 1.14 1.23
C SER A 70 1.12 2.00 2.42
N THR A 71 0.20 2.81 2.92
CA THR A 71 0.32 3.58 4.16
C THR A 71 -1.05 3.68 4.83
N VAL A 72 -1.13 4.26 6.02
CA VAL A 72 -2.41 4.61 6.66
C VAL A 72 -2.48 6.11 6.92
N ASP A 73 -3.70 6.66 6.95
CA ASP A 73 -3.94 8.00 7.46
C ASP A 73 -4.32 8.00 8.95
N ALA A 74 -4.33 9.19 9.55
CA ALA A 74 -4.66 9.40 10.96
C ALA A 74 -6.10 9.03 11.33
N GLU A 75 -6.98 8.81 10.35
CA GLU A 75 -8.36 8.32 10.57
C GLU A 75 -8.43 6.78 10.56
N GLY A 76 -7.30 6.10 10.33
CA GLY A 76 -7.20 4.65 10.29
C GLY A 76 -7.53 4.03 8.93
N PHE A 77 -7.61 4.82 7.87
CA PHE A 77 -7.88 4.30 6.53
C PHE A 77 -6.57 3.94 5.84
N LEU A 78 -6.57 2.79 5.15
CA LEU A 78 -5.41 2.29 4.42
C LEU A 78 -5.40 2.84 3.00
N TRP A 79 -4.28 3.40 2.58
CA TRP A 79 -4.01 3.83 1.21
C TRP A 79 -3.10 2.81 0.53
N ASN A 80 -3.48 2.31 -0.64
CA ASN A 80 -2.69 1.36 -1.42
C ASN A 80 -2.46 1.86 -2.86
N ALA A 81 -1.23 1.70 -3.35
CA ALA A 81 -0.91 1.86 -4.76
C ALA A 81 -1.26 0.58 -5.54
N GLN A 82 -2.24 0.69 -6.45
CA GLN A 82 -2.56 -0.40 -7.37
C GLN A 82 -1.75 -0.24 -8.66
N VAL A 83 -0.58 -0.87 -8.68
CA VAL A 83 0.34 -0.84 -9.81
C VAL A 83 -0.30 -1.50 -11.04
N PHE A 84 0.05 -0.97 -12.21
CA PHE A 84 -0.52 -1.29 -13.53
C PHE A 84 -1.96 -0.81 -13.78
N GLN A 85 -2.71 -0.47 -12.72
CA GLN A 85 -4.02 0.19 -12.87
C GLN A 85 -3.91 1.72 -12.95
N GLY A 86 -2.89 2.28 -12.31
CA GLY A 86 -2.72 3.72 -12.17
C GLY A 86 -3.74 4.29 -11.21
N LYS A 87 -3.92 3.64 -10.06
CA LYS A 87 -4.88 4.04 -9.05
C LYS A 87 -4.25 4.06 -7.67
N LEU A 88 -4.68 5.01 -6.86
CA LEU A 88 -4.57 4.92 -5.41
C LEU A 88 -5.95 4.60 -4.86
N CYS A 89 -6.04 3.58 -4.01
CA CYS A 89 -7.28 3.21 -3.35
C CYS A 89 -7.14 3.47 -1.86
N ARG A 90 -8.15 4.12 -1.27
CA ARG A 90 -8.30 4.30 0.16
C ARG A 90 -9.38 3.34 0.65
N TYR A 91 -9.07 2.57 1.68
CA TYR A 91 -9.97 1.58 2.28
C TYR A 91 -10.29 1.97 3.72
N ALA A 92 -11.56 1.85 4.09
CA ALA A 92 -12.00 2.04 5.47
C ALA A 92 -11.47 0.93 6.39
N PRO A 93 -11.48 1.13 7.72
CA PRO A 93 -11.02 0.12 8.68
C PRO A 93 -11.72 -1.25 8.58
N ASP A 94 -12.91 -1.31 7.98
CA ASP A 94 -13.65 -2.55 7.72
C ASP A 94 -13.27 -3.23 6.39
N GLY A 95 -12.35 -2.65 5.62
CA GLY A 95 -11.88 -3.16 4.33
C GLY A 95 -12.69 -2.69 3.12
N SER A 96 -13.77 -1.92 3.32
CA SER A 96 -14.56 -1.36 2.23
C SER A 96 -13.79 -0.24 1.50
N LEU A 97 -14.04 -0.10 0.19
CA LEU A 97 -13.40 0.94 -0.62
C LEU A 97 -14.07 2.30 -0.36
N ASP A 98 -13.30 3.25 0.17
CA ASP A 98 -13.75 4.63 0.47
C ASP A 98 -13.52 5.57 -0.71
N ARG A 99 -12.31 5.55 -1.29
CA ARG A 99 -11.90 6.52 -2.31
C ARG A 99 -10.98 5.89 -3.34
N VAL A 100 -11.09 6.36 -4.58
CA VAL A 100 -10.14 6.07 -5.66
C VAL A 100 -9.61 7.37 -6.23
N ILE A 101 -8.29 7.45 -6.42
CA ILE A 101 -7.63 8.51 -7.17
C ILE A 101 -7.03 7.91 -8.43
N GLU A 102 -7.52 8.33 -9.59
CA GLU A 102 -6.95 7.97 -10.88
C GLU A 102 -5.64 8.76 -11.09
N MET A 103 -4.56 8.04 -11.40
CA MET A 103 -3.22 8.59 -11.56
C MET A 103 -2.90 8.76 -13.04
N PRO A 104 -2.09 9.77 -13.41
CA PRO A 104 -1.73 10.02 -14.81
C PRO A 104 -0.70 9.01 -15.35
N VAL A 105 -0.32 8.01 -14.55
CA VAL A 105 0.55 6.90 -14.92
C VAL A 105 -0.02 5.60 -14.36
N LYS A 106 0.14 4.51 -15.11
CA LYS A 106 -0.30 3.17 -14.73
C LYS A 106 0.56 2.53 -13.65
N LYS A 107 1.85 2.87 -13.61
CA LYS A 107 2.80 2.19 -12.72
C LYS A 107 3.15 2.99 -11.47
N VAL A 108 2.13 3.35 -10.69
CA VAL A 108 2.32 3.88 -9.32
C VAL A 108 2.77 2.76 -8.39
N THR A 109 3.80 3.01 -7.60
CA THR A 109 4.51 1.94 -6.85
C THR A 109 4.42 2.05 -5.35
N SER A 110 4.33 3.24 -4.79
CA SER A 110 4.20 3.41 -3.35
C SER A 110 3.61 4.76 -3.03
N VAL A 111 3.19 4.92 -1.78
CA VAL A 111 2.49 6.08 -1.30
C VAL A 111 2.85 6.34 0.16
N ASN A 112 3.11 7.60 0.52
CA ASN A 112 3.27 7.99 1.93
C ASN A 112 2.89 9.46 2.15
N PHE A 113 2.38 9.76 3.35
CA PHE A 113 2.16 11.15 3.76
C PHE A 113 3.48 11.85 4.08
N GLY A 114 3.49 13.17 3.88
CA GLY A 114 4.63 14.03 4.16
C GLY A 114 4.26 15.51 4.13
N GLY A 115 5.27 16.38 4.11
CA GLY A 115 5.10 17.82 4.31
C GLY A 115 5.07 18.19 5.80
N PRO A 116 5.17 19.49 6.13
CA PRO A 116 5.24 19.95 7.52
C PRO A 116 4.03 19.54 8.38
N ASP A 117 2.86 19.42 7.75
CA ASP A 117 1.58 19.11 8.42
C ASP A 117 1.11 17.67 8.17
N LEU A 118 1.93 16.83 7.52
CA LEU A 118 1.59 15.48 7.05
C LEU A 118 0.32 15.42 6.18
N ASP A 119 0.01 16.48 5.43
CA ASP A 119 -1.21 16.63 4.62
C ASP A 119 -0.96 16.49 3.10
N ILE A 120 0.26 16.12 2.71
CA ILE A 120 0.65 15.86 1.32
C ILE A 120 0.85 14.36 1.13
N LEU A 121 0.11 13.76 0.21
CA LEU A 121 0.30 12.36 -0.16
C LEU A 121 1.30 12.28 -1.32
N TYR A 122 2.51 11.82 -1.04
CA TYR A 122 3.54 11.58 -2.04
C TYR A 122 3.39 10.20 -2.65
N VAL A 123 3.61 10.09 -3.96
CA VAL A 123 3.38 8.85 -4.72
C VAL A 123 4.52 8.61 -5.69
N THR A 124 5.20 7.48 -5.55
CA THR A 124 6.26 7.07 -6.48
C THR A 124 5.70 6.33 -7.68
N SER A 125 6.43 6.32 -8.79
CA SER A 125 6.10 5.52 -9.97
C SER A 125 7.34 4.93 -10.63
N MET A 126 7.17 3.91 -11.48
CA MET A 126 8.27 3.30 -12.22
C MET A 126 8.26 3.68 -13.71
N THR A 127 9.45 3.85 -14.28
CA THR A 127 9.65 4.16 -15.71
C THR A 127 9.39 2.93 -16.59
N LYS A 128 10.05 1.81 -16.29
CA LYS A 128 10.06 0.60 -17.12
C LYS A 128 9.37 -0.53 -16.37
N PRO A 129 8.38 -1.22 -16.99
CA PRO A 129 7.79 -2.40 -16.38
C PRO A 129 8.80 -3.56 -16.31
N PRO A 130 8.65 -4.49 -15.35
CA PRO A 130 9.52 -5.66 -15.26
C PRO A 130 9.29 -6.67 -16.39
N LEU A 131 8.10 -6.68 -17.01
CA LEU A 131 7.72 -7.63 -18.06
C LEU A 131 7.17 -6.90 -19.30
N PRO A 132 7.44 -7.39 -20.53
CA PRO A 132 7.03 -6.72 -21.77
C PRO A 132 5.52 -6.57 -21.99
N HIS A 133 4.69 -7.43 -21.39
CA HIS A 133 3.24 -7.42 -21.58
C HIS A 133 2.51 -6.41 -20.65
N LEU A 134 3.22 -5.81 -19.71
CA LEU A 134 2.67 -4.84 -18.76
C LEU A 134 2.56 -3.45 -19.41
N PRO A 135 1.63 -2.60 -18.94
CA PRO A 135 1.33 -1.34 -19.61
C PRO A 135 2.53 -0.39 -19.66
N GLY A 136 2.71 0.23 -20.84
CA GLY A 136 3.53 1.41 -21.00
C GLY A 136 2.95 2.63 -20.29
N ASP A 137 3.76 3.68 -20.14
CA ASP A 137 3.30 4.99 -19.68
C ASP A 137 3.86 6.08 -20.58
N GLY A 138 3.18 7.23 -20.58
CA GLY A 138 3.58 8.43 -21.33
C GLY A 138 4.75 9.18 -20.68
N ALA A 139 4.83 10.48 -20.96
CA ALA A 139 5.95 11.34 -20.56
C ALA A 139 6.17 11.41 -19.04
N LEU A 140 5.14 11.18 -18.22
CA LEU A 140 5.21 11.27 -16.76
C LEU A 140 5.72 9.99 -16.08
N ARG A 141 6.04 8.93 -16.82
CA ARG A 141 6.55 7.67 -16.25
C ARG A 141 7.79 7.91 -15.36
N GLY A 142 7.82 7.28 -14.18
CA GLY A 142 8.93 7.44 -13.23
C GLY A 142 8.93 8.75 -12.44
N SER A 143 7.92 9.60 -12.60
CA SER A 143 7.80 10.82 -11.81
C SER A 143 7.40 10.51 -10.36
N LEU A 144 7.77 11.43 -9.47
CA LEU A 144 7.19 11.56 -8.13
C LEU A 144 5.99 12.51 -8.21
N PHE A 145 4.85 12.11 -7.65
CA PHE A 145 3.66 12.95 -7.56
C PHE A 145 3.44 13.41 -6.13
N ALA A 146 2.81 14.57 -5.97
CA ALA A 146 2.39 15.12 -4.69
C ALA A 146 0.92 15.53 -4.79
N ILE A 147 0.06 14.90 -3.99
CA ILE A 147 -1.38 15.15 -3.96
C ILE A 147 -1.70 15.94 -2.70
N ARG A 148 -2.43 17.06 -2.87
CA ARG A 148 -2.77 17.99 -1.80
C ARG A 148 -4.28 18.17 -1.73
N GLY A 149 -4.77 18.69 -0.60
CA GLY A 149 -6.20 18.99 -0.42
C GLY A 149 -7.07 17.75 -0.26
N LEU A 150 -6.50 16.65 0.26
CA LEU A 150 -7.24 15.40 0.48
C LEU A 150 -8.19 15.44 1.67
N GLY A 151 -8.04 16.45 2.55
CA GLY A 151 -8.82 16.59 3.78
C GLY A 151 -8.41 15.65 4.91
N VAL A 152 -7.33 14.89 4.73
CA VAL A 152 -6.79 13.90 5.68
C VAL A 152 -5.29 14.09 5.85
N LYS A 153 -4.73 13.55 6.93
CA LYS A 153 -3.31 13.62 7.27
C LYS A 153 -2.72 12.24 7.54
N GLY A 154 -1.41 12.10 7.43
CA GLY A 154 -0.66 10.95 7.93
C GLY A 154 -0.62 10.87 9.46
N VAL A 155 -0.06 9.77 9.95
CA VAL A 155 0.21 9.48 11.38
C VAL A 155 1.55 10.10 11.81
#